data_AF-A0AAX6TAL4-F1
#
_entry.id   AF-A0AAX6TAL4-F1
#
_cell.length_a   1.000
_cell.length_b   1.000
_cell.length_c   1.000
_cell.angle_alpha   90.00
_cell.angle_beta   90.00
_cell.angle_gamma   90.00
#
_symmetry.space_group_name_H-M   'P 1'
#
loop_
_entity.id
_entity.type
_entity.pdbx_description
1 polymer ?
#
loop_
_entity_poly.entity_id
_entity_poly.type
_entity_poly.pdbx_seq_one_letter_code
_entity_poly.pdbx_strand_id
1 'polypeptide(L)'
;MNFRFRSVCFPFDMELDEFIIPGAFYSTMGYFISIHFLPGNEYAIAFYKGMTAYVFYEMMELIGRTLNENPDALRTFEEYVEWKGRNKSEIINPPDTESCEYHREV
;
A
#
# COMPACT_ATOMS: atom_id res chain seq x y z
N MET A 1 -9.10 -3.67 0.31
CA MET A 1 -7.88 -3.99 -0.48
C MET A 1 -7.99 -5.46 -0.87
N ASN A 2 -7.61 -5.90 -2.07
CA ASN A 2 -7.73 -7.31 -2.43
C ASN A 2 -6.35 -7.97 -2.41
N PHE A 3 -6.22 -9.06 -1.66
CA PHE A 3 -4.97 -9.84 -1.63
C PHE A 3 -5.16 -11.15 -2.39
N ARG A 4 -4.18 -11.45 -3.24
CA ARG A 4 -4.07 -12.75 -3.90
C ARG A 4 -3.15 -13.65 -3.08
N PHE A 5 -3.72 -14.69 -2.47
CA PHE A 5 -2.94 -15.72 -1.79
C PHE A 5 -3.05 -17.03 -2.55
N ARG A 6 -1.91 -17.55 -3.07
CA ARG A 6 -1.83 -18.85 -3.77
C ARG A 6 -2.91 -19.05 -4.84
N SER A 7 -3.16 -18.03 -5.66
CA SER A 7 -4.16 -18.02 -6.75
C SER A 7 -5.63 -17.90 -6.34
N VAL A 8 -5.92 -17.57 -5.08
CA VAL A 8 -7.28 -17.22 -4.64
C VAL A 8 -7.32 -15.74 -4.24
N CYS A 9 -8.38 -15.07 -4.66
CA CYS A 9 -8.70 -13.69 -4.34
C CYS A 9 -9.56 -13.63 -3.09
N PHE A 10 -9.10 -12.91 -2.08
CA PHE A 10 -9.89 -12.64 -0.88
C PHE A 10 -10.10 -11.14 -0.73
N PRO A 11 -11.36 -10.68 -0.53
CA PRO A 11 -11.59 -9.32 -0.08
C PRO A 11 -10.95 -9.20 1.31
N PHE A 12 -10.12 -8.19 1.47
CA PHE A 12 -9.49 -7.90 2.74
C PHE A 12 -9.89 -6.51 3.19
N ASP A 13 -10.72 -6.50 4.22
CA ASP A 13 -11.16 -5.30 4.91
C ASP A 13 -10.37 -5.20 6.21
N MET A 14 -9.72 -4.06 6.39
CA MET A 14 -8.98 -3.73 7.60
C MET A 14 -9.58 -2.48 8.21
N GLU A 15 -10.04 -2.59 9.45
CA GLU A 15 -10.46 -1.44 10.23
C GLU A 15 -9.22 -0.66 10.69
N LEU A 16 -9.27 0.66 10.47
CA LEU A 16 -8.19 1.60 10.76
C LEU A 16 -8.70 2.62 11.76
N ASP A 17 -8.10 2.62 12.95
CA ASP A 17 -8.33 3.65 13.95
C ASP A 17 -7.37 4.82 13.71
N GLU A 18 -7.88 6.04 13.82
CA GLU A 18 -7.08 7.25 13.66
C GLU A 18 -5.96 7.32 14.71
N PHE A 19 -4.78 7.71 14.27
CA PHE A 19 -3.66 7.99 15.16
C PHE A 19 -3.50 9.50 15.38
N ILE A 20 -2.69 9.89 16.36
CA ILE A 20 -2.44 11.31 16.71
C ILE A 20 -1.87 12.11 15.53
N ILE A 21 -1.15 11.43 14.63
CA ILE A 21 -0.52 12.04 13.45
C ILE A 21 -1.51 11.97 12.28
N PRO A 22 -1.86 13.11 11.64
CA PRO A 22 -2.75 13.09 10.47
C PRO A 22 -2.23 12.18 9.36
N GLY A 23 -3.11 11.34 8.82
CA GLY A 23 -2.76 10.34 7.80
C GLY A 23 -2.10 9.09 8.36
N ALA A 24 -1.90 8.98 9.67
CA ALA A 24 -1.48 7.76 10.33
C ALA A 24 -2.64 7.07 11.05
N PHE A 25 -2.59 5.74 11.05
CA PHE A 25 -3.62 4.86 11.55
C PHE A 25 -3.00 3.68 12.27
N TYR A 26 -3.76 3.10 13.19
CA TYR A 26 -3.45 1.81 13.78
C TYR A 26 -4.59 0.83 13.46
N SER A 27 -4.24 -0.38 13.05
CA SER A 27 -5.24 -1.43 12.88
C SER A 27 -5.41 -2.22 14.16
N THR A 28 -6.60 -2.79 14.36
CA THR A 28 -6.89 -3.72 15.46
C THR A 28 -5.95 -4.94 15.49
N MET A 29 -5.33 -5.27 14.35
CA MET A 29 -4.34 -6.34 14.21
C MET A 29 -2.90 -5.94 14.58
N GLY A 30 -2.68 -4.72 15.07
CA GLY A 30 -1.37 -4.28 15.55
C GLY A 30 -0.49 -3.61 14.50
N TYR A 31 -1.03 -3.34 13.31
CA TYR A 31 -0.30 -2.68 12.22
C TYR A 31 -0.39 -1.16 12.32
N PHE A 32 0.76 -0.49 12.19
CA PHE A 32 0.83 0.95 11.98
C PHE A 32 0.82 1.24 10.48
N ILE A 33 -0.05 2.15 10.05
CA ILE A 33 -0.26 2.47 8.64
C ILE A 33 -0.21 3.98 8.47
N SER A 34 0.56 4.47 7.50
CA SER A 34 0.63 5.90 7.17
C SER A 34 0.35 6.10 5.70
N ILE A 35 -0.59 6.98 5.37
CA ILE A 35 -1.02 7.27 4.00
C ILE A 35 -0.70 8.73 3.68
N HIS A 36 0.12 8.94 2.65
CA HIS A 36 0.54 10.26 2.20
C HIS A 36 0.08 10.49 0.76
N PHE A 37 -0.84 11.44 0.55
CA PHE A 37 -1.26 11.83 -0.78
C PHE A 37 -0.17 12.63 -1.50
N LEU A 38 0.09 12.27 -2.76
CA LEU A 38 0.98 13.02 -3.64
C LEU A 38 0.25 14.24 -4.23
N PRO A 39 0.99 15.28 -4.70
CA PRO A 39 0.39 16.43 -5.36
C PRO A 39 -0.58 16.02 -6.46
N GLY A 40 -1.79 16.60 -6.45
CA GLY A 40 -2.88 16.23 -7.37
C GLY A 40 -3.87 15.21 -6.81
N ASN A 41 -3.57 14.54 -5.69
CA ASN A 41 -4.45 13.59 -4.98
C ASN A 41 -4.91 12.36 -5.81
N GLU A 42 -4.28 12.11 -6.96
CA GLU A 42 -4.54 10.93 -7.80
C GLU A 42 -3.75 9.70 -7.35
N TYR A 43 -2.62 9.94 -6.68
CA TYR A 43 -1.73 8.92 -6.17
C TYR A 43 -1.45 9.16 -4.69
N ALA A 44 -1.19 8.08 -3.96
CA ALA A 44 -0.78 8.11 -2.56
C ALA A 44 0.28 7.06 -2.31
N ILE A 45 1.15 7.32 -1.33
CA ILE A 45 2.10 6.33 -0.82
C ILE A 45 1.57 5.85 0.52
N ALA A 46 1.35 4.54 0.62
CA ALA A 46 1.03 3.87 1.88
C ALA A 46 2.28 3.21 2.46
N PHE A 47 2.55 3.45 3.73
CA PHE A 47 3.61 2.83 4.50
C PHE A 47 2.98 1.96 5.59
N TYR A 48 3.34 0.68 5.61
CA TYR A 48 2.87 -0.30 6.57
C TYR A 48 4.03 -0.76 7.43
N LYS A 49 3.81 -0.80 8.73
CA LYS A 49 4.76 -1.35 9.69
C LYS A 49 4.04 -2.28 10.65
N GLY A 50 4.56 -3.49 10.77
CA GLY A 50 3.90 -4.53 11.54
C GLY A 50 4.87 -5.56 12.11
N MET A 51 4.30 -6.43 12.93
CA MET A 51 4.97 -7.62 13.45
C MET A 51 4.08 -8.82 13.16
N THR A 52 4.59 -9.78 12.40
CA THR A 52 3.91 -11.05 12.14
C THR A 52 4.88 -12.18 12.46
N ALA A 53 4.45 -13.14 13.29
CA ALA A 53 5.25 -14.31 13.66
C ALA A 53 6.69 -13.97 14.11
N TYR A 54 6.85 -12.93 14.95
CA TYR A 54 8.12 -12.41 15.45
C TYR A 54 9.05 -11.75 14.42
N VAL A 55 8.57 -11.54 13.19
CA VAL A 55 9.28 -10.82 12.14
C VAL A 55 8.69 -9.42 12.02
N PHE A 56 9.56 -8.41 12.14
CA PHE A 56 9.21 -7.04 11.80
C PHE A 56 9.22 -6.89 10.29
N TYR A 57 8.12 -6.41 9.74
CA TYR A 57 8.03 -6.09 8.33
C TYR A 57 7.69 -4.62 8.14
N GLU A 58 8.26 -4.05 7.10
CA GLU A 58 7.95 -2.72 6.59
C GLU A 58 7.62 -2.88 5.11
N MET A 59 6.44 -2.42 4.71
CA MET A 59 5.98 -2.47 3.33
C MET A 59 5.60 -1.07 2.88
N MET A 60 5.81 -0.79 1.60
CA MET A 60 5.51 0.49 0.97
C MET A 60 4.79 0.21 -0.33
N GLU A 61 3.69 0.93 -0.57
CA GLU A 61 2.86 0.76 -1.76
C GLU A 61 2.54 2.12 -2.37
N LEU A 62 2.69 2.21 -3.68
CA LEU A 62 2.16 3.32 -4.48
C LEU A 62 0.74 2.95 -4.92
N ILE A 63 -0.24 3.74 -4.50
CA ILE A 63 -1.65 3.51 -4.75
C ILE A 63 -2.15 4.62 -5.69
N GLY A 64 -2.72 4.25 -6.83
CA GLY A 64 -3.37 5.16 -7.76
C GLY A 64 -4.89 5.04 -7.72
N ARG A 65 -5.60 6.13 -8.02
CA ARG A 65 -7.06 6.09 -8.29
C ARG A 65 -7.40 5.36 -9.59
N THR A 66 -6.45 5.31 -10.51
CA THR A 66 -6.56 4.64 -11.81
C THR A 66 -5.36 3.71 -11.99
N LEU A 67 -5.46 2.77 -12.92
CA LEU A 67 -4.35 1.91 -13.33
C LEU A 67 -3.36 2.62 -14.26
N ASN A 68 -3.56 3.91 -14.54
CA ASN A 68 -2.65 4.65 -15.40
C ASN A 68 -1.31 4.84 -14.68
N GLU A 69 -0.22 4.56 -15.37
CA GLU A 69 1.12 4.87 -14.89
C GLU A 69 1.34 6.38 -14.88
N ASN A 70 1.92 6.89 -13.80
CA ASN A 70 2.39 8.26 -13.69
C ASN A 70 3.89 8.25 -13.36
N PRO A 71 4.77 8.63 -14.30
CA PRO A 71 6.21 8.60 -14.10
C PRO A 71 6.69 9.48 -12.95
N ASP A 72 6.04 10.61 -12.70
CA ASP A 72 6.41 11.50 -11.59
C ASP A 72 6.04 10.87 -10.24
N ALA A 73 4.86 10.24 -10.15
CA ALA A 73 4.44 9.52 -8.94
C ALA A 73 5.35 8.32 -8.65
N LEU A 74 5.76 7.59 -9.69
CA LEU A 74 6.70 6.48 -9.57
C LEU A 74 8.07 6.96 -9.09
N ARG A 75 8.61 8.05 -9.67
CA ARG A 75 9.88 8.63 -9.22
C ARG A 75 9.83 9.04 -7.75
N THR A 76 8.76 9.73 -7.33
CA THR A 76 8.59 10.10 -5.91
C THR A 76 8.48 8.88 -4.99
N PHE A 77 7.86 7.79 -5.45
CA PHE A 77 7.82 6.54 -4.71
C PHE A 77 9.21 5.89 -4.58
N GLU A 78 9.99 5.83 -5.66
CA GLU A 78 11.37 5.32 -5.63
C GLU A 78 12.26 6.13 -4.67
N GLU A 79 12.17 7.46 -4.72
CA GLU A 79 12.86 8.37 -3.80
C GLU A 79 12.44 8.12 -2.34
N TYR A 80 11.15 7.87 -2.10
CA TYR A 80 10.63 7.54 -0.76
C TYR A 80 11.17 6.20 -0.23
N VAL A 81 11.23 5.17 -1.09
CA VAL A 81 11.77 3.84 -0.76
C VAL A 81 13.25 3.94 -0.41
N GLU A 82 14.04 4.65 -1.22
CA GLU A 82 15.46 4.91 -0.93
C GLU A 82 15.64 5.72 0.37
N TRP A 83 14.82 6.75 0.59
CA TRP A 83 14.85 7.55 1.82
C TRP A 83 14.54 6.73 3.09
N LYS A 84 13.69 5.71 2.98
CA LYS A 84 13.44 4.73 4.06
C LYS A 84 14.56 3.70 4.24
N GLY A 85 15.63 3.79 3.46
CA GLY A 85 16.77 2.87 3.53
C GLY A 85 16.52 1.51 2.88
N ARG A 86 15.52 1.42 2.00
CA ARG A 86 15.23 0.21 1.21
C ARG A 86 15.78 0.36 -0.20
N ASN A 87 16.00 -0.77 -0.87
CA ASN A 87 16.57 -0.76 -2.21
C ASN A 87 15.45 -0.70 -3.25
N LYS A 88 15.52 0.24 -4.19
CA LYS A 88 14.56 0.32 -5.30
C LYS A 88 14.50 -0.94 -6.16
N SER A 89 15.56 -1.76 -6.20
CA SER A 89 15.54 -3.02 -6.92
C SER A 89 14.61 -4.07 -6.30
N GLU A 90 14.16 -3.84 -5.06
CA GLU A 90 13.16 -4.68 -4.37
C GLU A 90 11.72 -4.23 -4.66
N ILE A 91 11.53 -3.14 -5.42
CA ILE A 91 10.21 -2.72 -5.87
C ILE A 91 9.70 -3.73 -6.88
N ILE A 92 8.51 -4.26 -6.58
CA ILE A 92 7.80 -5.21 -7.45
C ILE A 92 6.67 -4.45 -8.12
N ASN A 93 6.60 -4.50 -9.45
CA ASN A 93 5.41 -4.10 -10.18
C ASN A 93 4.48 -5.32 -10.29
N PRO A 94 3.38 -5.39 -9.53
CA PRO A 94 2.44 -6.49 -9.65
C PRO A 94 1.86 -6.50 -11.08
N PRO A 95 1.71 -7.68 -11.71
CA PRO A 95 1.22 -7.76 -13.08
C PRO A 95 -0.22 -7.21 -13.18
N ASP A 96 -0.53 -6.52 -14.29
CA ASP A 96 -1.85 -5.96 -14.61
C ASP A 96 -2.99 -7.00 -14.66
N THR A 97 -2.64 -8.29 -14.64
CA THR A 97 -3.61 -9.38 -14.71
C THR A 97 -4.39 -9.52 -13.40
N GLU A 98 -5.65 -9.08 -13.48
CA GLU A 98 -6.74 -9.31 -12.53
C GLU A 98 -6.36 -8.96 -11.10
N SER A 99 -6.41 -7.67 -10.79
CA SER A 99 -6.61 -7.16 -9.44
C SER A 99 -7.96 -7.65 -8.91
N CYS A 100 -8.08 -8.96 -8.64
CA CYS A 100 -9.22 -9.65 -8.03
C CYS A 100 -10.52 -8.87 -8.22
N GLU A 101 -11.07 -8.87 -9.45
CA GLU A 101 -12.18 -7.98 -9.80
C GLU A 101 -13.29 -8.06 -8.76
N TYR A 102 -13.49 -6.97 -8.04
CA TYR A 102 -14.53 -6.87 -7.04
C TYR A 102 -15.86 -6.65 -7.76
N HIS A 103 -16.62 -7.72 -7.99
CA HIS A 103 -18.03 -7.59 -8.34
C HIS A 103 -18.77 -7.08 -7.11
N ARG A 104 -18.96 -5.76 -7.02
CA ARG A 104 -19.85 -5.13 -6.07
C ARG A 104 -21.27 -5.52 -6.49
N GLU A 105 -21.85 -6.55 -5.87
CA GLU A 105 -23.28 -6.83 -6.02
C GLU A 105 -24.06 -5.61 -5.52
N VAL A 106 -24.83 -5.00 -6.41
CA VAL A 106 -25.71 -3.84 -6.15
C VAL A 106 -27.04 -4.35 -5.61
#